data_AF-A0A7C1KDY7-F1
#
_entry.id   AF-A0A7C1KDY7-F1
#
_cell.length_a   1.000
_cell.length_b   1.000
_cell.length_c   1.000
_cell.angle_alpha   90.00
_cell.angle_beta   90.00
_cell.angle_gamma   90.00
#
_symmetry.space_group_name_H-M   'P 1'
#
loop_
_entity.id
_entity.type
_entity.pdbx_description
1 polymer ?
#
loop_
_entity_poly.entity_id
_entity_poly.type
_entity_poly.pdbx_seq_one_letter_code
_entity_poly.pdbx_strand_id
1 'polypeptide(L)'
;MALLGADAVEPQVLVILATRDGGRAWRKAVQAAEKQAQGQRLETRTHRGAEIRVYAGASPLAIARFGRYLLLATGPELIEQALDRGAGHGDSLSGLEWFKRARAGTAARVAR
;
A
#
# COMPACT_ATOMS: atom_id res chain seq x y z
N MET A 1 -6.46 10.83 15.31
CA MET A 1 -5.58 11.70 14.49
C MET A 1 -6.11 11.64 13.07
N ALA A 2 -6.68 12.72 12.56
CA ALA A 2 -7.10 12.82 11.17
C ALA A 2 -6.19 13.82 10.48
N LEU A 3 -5.43 13.37 9.48
CA LEU A 3 -4.71 14.24 8.55
C LEU A 3 -5.72 14.71 7.52
N LEU A 4 -6.32 15.88 7.74
CA LEU A 4 -7.13 16.53 6.71
C LEU A 4 -6.17 17.21 5.73
N GLY A 5 -6.13 16.72 4.49
CA GLY A 5 -5.41 17.36 3.39
C GLY A 5 -5.98 18.74 3.09
N ALA A 6 -5.12 19.67 2.70
CA ALA A 6 -5.48 21.06 2.38
C ALA A 6 -6.34 21.20 1.12
N ASP A 7 -6.44 20.13 0.32
CA ASP A 7 -7.30 20.03 -0.85
C ASP A 7 -8.39 19.02 -0.51
N ALA A 8 -9.65 19.27 -0.87
CA ALA A 8 -10.85 18.49 -0.51
C ALA A 8 -10.89 17.01 -1.01
N VAL A 9 -9.73 16.40 -1.25
CA VAL A 9 -9.55 14.99 -1.58
C VAL A 9 -9.26 14.23 -0.29
N GLU A 10 -10.09 13.24 0.04
CA GLU A 10 -9.79 12.35 1.16
C GLU A 10 -8.39 11.73 0.99
N PRO A 11 -7.54 11.76 2.03
CA PRO A 11 -6.20 11.21 1.96
C PRO A 11 -6.27 9.71 1.67
N GLN A 12 -5.65 9.30 0.58
CA GLN A 12 -5.46 7.89 0.26
C GLN A 12 -4.37 7.29 1.16
N VAL A 13 -4.68 6.20 1.85
CA VAL A 13 -3.77 5.56 2.81
C VAL A 13 -3.41 4.16 2.34
N LEU A 14 -2.12 3.85 2.35
CA LEU A 14 -1.57 2.51 2.14
C LEU A 14 -0.71 2.11 3.34
N VAL A 15 -0.96 0.94 3.90
CA VAL A 15 -0.17 0.33 4.97
C VAL A 15 0.39 -1.00 4.47
N ILE A 16 1.71 -1.17 4.58
CA ILE A 16 2.41 -2.41 4.22
C ILE A 16 3.04 -2.98 5.50
N LEU A 17 2.65 -4.20 5.87
CA LEU A 17 3.13 -4.89 7.05
C LEU A 17 3.89 -6.15 6.64
N ALA A 18 5.14 -6.28 7.09
CA ALA A 18 5.88 -7.53 6.99
C ALA A 18 5.39 -8.50 8.07
N THR A 19 4.94 -9.68 7.65
CA THR A 19 4.39 -10.72 8.54
C THR A 19 5.25 -11.98 8.47
N ARG A 20 5.37 -12.69 9.59
CA ARG A 20 6.10 -13.98 9.69
C ARG A 20 5.21 -15.11 10.18
N ASP A 21 3.90 -14.87 10.28
CA ASP A 21 2.95 -15.71 11.00
C ASP A 21 2.20 -16.70 10.10
N GLY A 22 2.73 -16.98 8.91
CA GLY A 22 2.15 -17.92 7.95
C GLY A 22 0.79 -17.48 7.38
N GLY A 23 0.45 -16.18 7.45
CA GLY A 23 -0.83 -15.65 6.96
C GLY A 23 -1.92 -15.56 8.03
N ARG A 24 -1.56 -15.66 9.31
CA ARG A 24 -2.51 -15.45 10.41
C ARG A 24 -2.99 -14.00 10.47
N ALA A 25 -2.09 -13.03 10.28
CA ALA A 25 -2.43 -11.61 10.19
C ALA A 25 -3.37 -11.32 9.02
N TRP A 26 -3.13 -11.93 7.86
CA TRP A 26 -4.02 -11.86 6.70
C TRP A 26 -5.45 -12.31 7.05
N ARG A 27 -5.60 -13.52 7.61
CA ARG A 27 -6.91 -14.03 8.00
C ARG A 27 -7.62 -13.13 9.02
N LYS A 28 -6.89 -12.60 10.00
CA LYS A 28 -7.45 -11.67 10.99
C LYS A 28 -7.90 -10.34 10.37
N ALA A 29 -7.11 -9.79 9.44
CA ALA A 29 -7.46 -8.56 8.73
C ALA A 29 -8.72 -8.75 7.89
N VAL A 30 -8.81 -9.87 7.16
CA VAL A 30 -10.00 -10.27 6.41
C VAL A 30 -11.22 -10.40 7.31
N GLN A 31 -11.13 -11.12 8.43
CA GLN A 31 -12.24 -11.28 9.38
C GLN A 31 -12.70 -9.95 9.98
N ALA A 32 -11.75 -9.06 10.31
CA ALA A 32 -12.07 -7.74 10.83
C ALA A 32 -12.81 -6.89 9.80
N ALA A 33 -12.36 -6.92 8.54
CA ALA A 33 -12.99 -6.19 7.45
C ALA A 33 -14.37 -6.75 7.09
N GLU A 34 -14.53 -8.08 7.07
CA GLU A 34 -15.83 -8.73 6.90
C GLU A 34 -16.80 -8.32 8.00
N LYS A 35 -16.35 -8.30 9.26
CA LYS A 35 -17.19 -7.84 10.38
C LYS A 35 -17.60 -6.37 10.23
N GLN A 36 -16.67 -5.50 9.84
CA GLN A 36 -16.94 -4.07 9.66
C GLN A 36 -17.88 -3.80 8.47
N ALA A 37 -17.70 -4.54 7.37
CA ALA A 37 -18.52 -4.45 6.18
C ALA A 37 -19.85 -5.21 6.31
N GLN A 38 -20.17 -5.76 7.49
CA GLN A 38 -21.35 -6.62 7.71
C GLN A 38 -21.44 -7.79 6.71
N GLY A 39 -20.29 -8.34 6.32
CA GLY A 39 -20.16 -9.41 5.33
C GLY A 39 -20.20 -8.95 3.87
N GLN A 40 -20.37 -7.66 3.59
CA GLN A 40 -20.41 -7.13 2.22
C GLN A 40 -19.01 -6.98 1.63
N ARG A 41 -18.60 -8.00 0.90
CA ARG A 41 -17.43 -7.94 0.02
C ARG A 41 -17.86 -7.44 -1.36
N LEU A 42 -17.26 -6.34 -1.81
CA LEU A 42 -17.55 -5.73 -3.11
C LEU A 42 -16.92 -6.53 -4.25
N GLU A 43 -15.65 -6.90 -4.08
CA GLU A 43 -14.88 -7.48 -5.17
C GLU A 43 -13.73 -8.36 -4.66
N THR A 44 -13.30 -9.29 -5.50
CA THR A 44 -12.02 -9.98 -5.37
C THR A 44 -11.36 -10.03 -6.74
N ARG A 45 -10.13 -9.56 -6.84
CA ARG A 45 -9.33 -9.55 -8.07
C ARG A 45 -7.91 -10.01 -7.80
N THR A 46 -7.20 -10.45 -8.83
CA THR A 46 -5.80 -10.87 -8.72
C THR A 46 -4.92 -9.92 -9.52
N HIS A 47 -3.88 -9.38 -8.90
CA HIS A 47 -2.88 -8.52 -9.56
C HIS A 47 -1.47 -8.96 -9.19
N ARG A 48 -0.60 -9.17 -10.18
CA ARG A 48 0.81 -9.59 -9.97
C ARG A 48 0.96 -10.80 -9.01
N GLY A 49 0.00 -11.72 -9.01
CA GLY A 49 -0.01 -12.90 -8.13
C GLY A 49 -0.46 -12.63 -6.69
N ALA A 50 -0.90 -11.42 -6.36
CA ALA A 50 -1.56 -11.08 -5.11
C ALA A 50 -3.08 -11.14 -5.28
N GLU A 51 -3.78 -11.80 -4.36
CA GLU A 51 -5.23 -11.71 -4.23
C GLU A 51 -5.57 -10.41 -3.49
N ILE A 52 -6.37 -9.54 -4.10
CA ILE A 52 -6.87 -8.28 -3.55
C ILE A 52 -8.37 -8.44 -3.29
N ARG A 53 -8.78 -8.22 -2.03
CA ARG A 53 -10.18 -8.24 -1.62
C ARG A 53 -10.62 -6.83 -1.24
N VAL A 54 -11.76 -6.40 -1.77
CA VAL A 54 -12.32 -5.07 -1.51
C VAL A 54 -13.62 -5.22 -0.73
N TYR A 55 -13.71 -4.52 0.39
CA TYR A 55 -14.83 -4.55 1.31
C TYR A 55 -15.56 -3.20 1.34
N ALA A 56 -16.89 -3.26 1.42
CA ALA A 56 -17.74 -2.08 1.53
C ALA A 56 -17.56 -1.41 2.91
N GLY A 57 -17.77 -0.10 2.96
CA GLY A 57 -17.69 0.69 4.18
C GLY A 57 -17.83 2.18 3.88
N ALA A 58 -17.80 3.02 4.92
CA ALA A 58 -17.78 4.48 4.76
C ALA A 58 -16.61 4.94 3.87
N SER A 59 -15.49 4.24 3.93
CA SER A 59 -14.42 4.28 2.94
C SER A 59 -14.07 2.83 2.56
N PRO A 60 -14.06 2.46 1.26
CA PRO A 60 -13.74 1.10 0.84
C PRO A 60 -12.35 0.67 1.34
N LEU A 61 -12.26 -0.55 1.87
CA LEU A 61 -11.00 -1.13 2.34
C LEU A 61 -10.57 -2.25 1.39
N ALA A 62 -9.40 -2.08 0.79
CA ALA A 62 -8.71 -3.10 0.02
C ALA A 62 -7.67 -3.81 0.90
N ILE A 63 -7.62 -5.13 0.82
CA ILE A 63 -6.68 -5.98 1.57
C ILE A 63 -6.03 -6.92 0.58
N ALA A 64 -4.70 -6.97 0.53
CA ALA A 64 -3.96 -7.95 -0.27
C ALA A 64 -2.83 -8.66 0.49
N ARG A 65 -2.53 -9.89 0.07
CA ARG A 65 -1.37 -10.65 0.54
C ARG A 65 -0.42 -10.88 -0.61
N PHE A 66 0.84 -10.54 -0.41
CA PHE A 66 1.91 -10.80 -1.38
C PHE A 66 3.14 -11.36 -0.66
N GLY A 67 3.37 -12.66 -0.81
CA GLY A 67 4.42 -13.38 -0.09
C GLY A 67 4.28 -13.22 1.43
N ARG A 68 5.25 -12.52 2.04
CA ARG A 68 5.28 -12.23 3.49
C ARG A 68 4.59 -10.92 3.88
N TYR A 69 4.09 -10.15 2.92
CA TYR A 69 3.53 -8.83 3.17
C TYR A 69 2.00 -8.87 3.19
N LEU A 70 1.44 -8.14 4.14
CA LEU A 70 0.03 -7.76 4.22
C LEU A 70 -0.07 -6.30 3.78
N LEU A 71 -0.94 -6.02 2.81
CA LEU A 71 -1.21 -4.70 2.31
C LEU A 71 -2.65 -4.33 2.65
N LEU A 72 -2.85 -3.11 3.16
CA LEU A 72 -4.16 -2.55 3.50
C LEU A 72 -4.24 -1.15 2.90
N ALA A 73 -5.32 -0.84 2.19
CA ALA A 73 -5.46 0.44 1.52
C ALA A 73 -6.89 0.93 1.45
N THR A 74 -7.08 2.24 1.33
CA THR A 74 -8.39 2.89 1.10
C THR A 74 -8.89 2.75 -0.36
N GLY A 75 -8.34 1.80 -1.11
CA GLY A 75 -8.65 1.52 -2.52
C GLY A 75 -7.68 0.49 -3.11
N PRO A 76 -8.11 -0.36 -4.06
CA PRO A 76 -7.24 -1.38 -4.65
C PRO A 76 -6.09 -0.79 -5.48
N GLU A 77 -6.25 0.40 -6.04
CA GLU A 77 -5.28 1.05 -6.94
C GLU A 77 -3.95 1.32 -6.23
N LEU A 78 -3.97 1.68 -4.95
CA LEU A 78 -2.76 1.88 -4.15
C LEU A 78 -1.97 0.59 -3.94
N ILE A 79 -2.68 -0.54 -3.77
CA ILE A 79 -2.07 -1.86 -3.66
C ILE A 79 -1.45 -2.24 -4.99
N GLU A 80 -2.17 -2.04 -6.10
CA GLU A 80 -1.69 -2.32 -7.45
C GLU A 80 -0.42 -1.52 -7.75
N GLN A 81 -0.42 -0.21 -7.50
CA GLN A 81 0.76 0.65 -7.64
C GLN A 81 1.94 0.19 -6.77
N ALA A 82 1.68 -0.24 -5.53
CA ALA A 82 2.74 -0.73 -4.65
C ALA A 82 3.35 -2.04 -5.17
N LEU A 83 2.52 -2.94 -5.71
CA LEU A 83 2.97 -4.19 -6.32
C LEU A 83 3.75 -3.94 -7.61
N ASP A 84 3.30 -3.01 -8.46
CA ASP A 84 4.03 -2.64 -9.68
C ASP A 84 5.38 -2.00 -9.36
N ARG A 85 5.45 -1.09 -8.37
CA ARG A 85 6.73 -0.55 -7.87
C ARG A 85 7.64 -1.65 -7.31
N GLY A 86 7.09 -2.59 -6.54
CA GLY A 86 7.82 -3.74 -6.01
C GLY A 86 8.36 -4.68 -7.09
N ALA A 87 7.66 -4.78 -8.22
CA ALA A 87 8.08 -5.52 -9.41
C ALA A 87 9.04 -4.73 -10.32
N GLY A 88 9.46 -3.52 -9.92
CA GLY A 88 10.36 -2.68 -10.73
C GLY A 88 9.69 -1.94 -11.88
N HIS A 89 8.35 -1.88 -11.91
CA HIS A 89 7.56 -1.22 -12.95
C HIS A 89 7.10 0.19 -12.52
N GLY A 90 7.82 0.83 -11.60
CA GLY A 90 7.54 2.20 -11.17
C GLY A 90 8.75 3.11 -11.32
N ASP A 91 8.49 4.41 -11.43
CA ASP A 91 9.55 5.42 -11.48
C ASP A 91 10.41 5.35 -10.20
N SER A 92 11.69 5.06 -10.37
CA SER A 92 12.63 5.07 -9.26
C SER A 92 12.85 6.51 -8.77
N LEU A 93 12.75 6.74 -7.46
CA LEU A 93 13.17 8.00 -6.86
C LEU A 93 14.63 8.33 -7.21
N SER A 94 15.49 7.32 -7.36
CA SER A 94 16.88 7.52 -7.78
C SER A 94 17.04 7.99 -9.23
N GLY A 95 16.01 7.83 -10.06
CA GLY A 95 15.95 8.34 -11.42
C GLY A 95 15.64 9.84 -11.50
N LEU A 96 15.06 10.41 -10.44
CA LEU A 96 14.63 11.81 -10.41
C LEU A 96 15.82 12.77 -10.28
N GLU A 97 15.82 13.84 -11.06
CA GLU A 97 16.92 14.82 -11.11
C GLU A 97 17.21 15.47 -9.75
N TRP A 98 16.16 15.78 -8.98
CA TRP A 98 16.34 16.38 -7.64
C TRP A 98 17.01 15.40 -6.67
N PHE A 99 16.75 14.10 -6.79
CA PHE A 99 17.36 13.08 -5.97
C PHE A 99 18.84 12.87 -6.33
N LYS A 100 19.17 12.86 -7.64
CA LYS A 100 20.56 12.83 -8.11
C LYS A 100 21.37 14.01 -7.56
N ARG A 101 20.80 15.22 -7.60
CA ARG A 101 21.42 16.43 -7.03
C ARG A 101 21.63 16.33 -5.51
N ALA A 102 20.62 15.87 -4.77
CA ALA A 102 20.73 15.68 -3.32
C ALA A 102 21.85 14.68 -2.95
N ARG A 103 21.95 13.56 -3.69
CA ARG A 103 23.03 12.57 -3.51
C ARG A 103 24.41 13.16 -3.80
N ALA A 104 24.56 13.92 -4.89
CA ALA A 104 25.84 14.57 -5.24
C ALA A 104 26.27 15.61 -4.18
N GLY A 105 25.33 16.40 -3.68
CA GLY A 105 25.59 17.37 -2.61
C GLY A 105 26.00 16.74 -1.27
N THR A 106 25.47 15.55 -0.96
CA THR A 106 25.84 14.81 0.25
C THR A 106 27.24 14.20 0.13
N ALA A 107 27.58 13.62 -1.02
CA ALA A 107 28.91 13.04 -1.27
C ALA A 107 30.04 14.10 -1.20
N ALA A 108 29.79 15.30 -1.73
CA ALA A 108 30.74 16.41 -1.69
C ALA A 108 31.00 16.95 -0.27
N ARG A 109 30.08 16.72 0.67
CA ARG A 109 30.17 17.19 2.06
C ARG A 109 30.90 16.20 2.98
N VAL A 110 30.94 14.91 2.61
CA VAL A 110 31.66 13.86 3.35
C VAL A 110 33.13 13.75 2.91
N ALA A 111 33.48 14.29 1.74
CA ALA A 111 34.85 14.31 1.20
C ALA A 111 35.69 15.53 1.63
N ARG A 112 35.20 16.36 2.56
CA ARG A 112 35.92 17.47 3.19
C ARG A 112 36.12 17.16 4.67
#